data_AF-A0A2S8GJJ6-F1
#
_entry.id   AF-A0A2S8GJJ6-F1
#
_cell.length_a   1.000
_cell.length_b   1.000
_cell.length_c   1.000
_cell.angle_alpha   90.00
_cell.angle_beta   90.00
_cell.angle_gamma   90.00
#
_symmetry.space_group_name_H-M   'P 1'
#
loop_
_entity.id
_entity.type
_entity.pdbx_description
1 polymer ?
#
loop_
_entity_poly.entity_id
_entity_poly.type
_entity_poly.pdbx_seq_one_letter_code
_entity_poly.pdbx_strand_id
1 'polypeptide(L)'
;MCTARHGVEHHYPWSIDELYRSPSDRLSLIGYGSLMNLTSARRSLNEACIATAKPVIVLGARRVYERVMSPKGRGVYGEKVDDAQLGVLNAHLTGERSDWFNGVMFQVGADDIPALLSRESAYDLLPAWTMSWDESSPQPYVAYFLSCRQMTFAGRPLIDSQILPHPRYHEICEAGCEAISSDFLHAFRTTTWVRQSRLIDAEQYQLESA
;
A
#
# COMPACT_ATOMS: atom_id res chain seq x y z
N MET A 1 3.26 13.95 17.44
CA MET A 1 3.73 12.79 16.65
C MET A 1 2.85 11.58 16.95
N CYS A 2 2.08 11.13 15.96
CA CYS A 2 1.36 9.86 16.02
C CYS A 2 2.26 8.74 15.48
N THR A 3 3.33 8.42 16.19
CA THR A 3 4.14 7.23 15.87
C THR A 3 3.70 6.08 16.76
N ALA A 4 3.59 4.89 16.18
CA ALA A 4 3.36 3.66 16.92
C ALA A 4 4.66 3.28 17.66
N ARG A 5 4.99 4.00 18.74
CA ARG A 5 6.27 3.89 19.48
C ARG A 5 6.59 2.49 20.01
N HIS A 6 5.62 1.59 20.00
CA HIS A 6 5.77 0.20 20.45
C HIS A 6 5.95 -0.80 19.29
N GLY A 7 5.79 -0.36 18.04
CA GLY A 7 6.04 -1.21 16.88
C GLY A 7 7.52 -1.23 16.52
N VAL A 8 8.01 -2.39 16.08
CA VAL A 8 9.37 -2.56 15.59
C VAL A 8 9.36 -2.36 14.07
N GLU A 9 10.23 -1.52 13.53
CA GLU A 9 10.42 -1.47 12.07
C GLU A 9 11.22 -2.70 11.62
N HIS A 10 10.80 -3.32 10.51
CA HIS A 10 11.54 -4.42 9.90
C HIS A 10 12.09 -3.99 8.54
N HIS A 11 13.41 -3.94 8.44
CA HIS A 11 14.09 -3.53 7.20
C HIS A 11 14.15 -4.69 6.21
N TYR A 12 14.01 -4.40 4.92
CA TYR A 12 14.16 -5.41 3.88
C TYR A 12 15.64 -5.87 3.75
N PRO A 13 15.90 -7.18 3.56
CA PRO A 13 14.93 -8.28 3.64
C PRO A 13 14.63 -8.65 5.09
N TRP A 14 13.35 -8.71 5.43
CA TRP A 14 12.87 -9.20 6.72
C TRP A 14 12.56 -10.70 6.63
N SER A 15 12.64 -11.40 7.76
CA SER A 15 12.53 -12.87 7.83
C SER A 15 11.29 -13.33 8.60
N ILE A 16 10.88 -14.60 8.40
CA ILE A 16 9.77 -15.19 9.16
C ILE A 16 10.09 -15.22 10.66
N ASP A 17 11.33 -15.55 11.02
CA ASP A 17 11.75 -15.65 12.43
C ASP A 17 11.71 -14.29 13.15
N GLU A 18 11.88 -13.18 12.43
CA GLU A 18 11.72 -11.83 12.99
C GLU A 18 10.26 -11.46 13.25
N LEU A 19 9.34 -11.98 12.44
CA LEU A 19 7.93 -11.59 12.43
C LEU A 19 7.04 -12.49 13.28
N TYR A 20 7.40 -13.77 13.44
CA TYR A 20 6.56 -14.79 14.05
C TYR A 20 7.32 -15.50 15.18
N ARG A 21 6.74 -15.54 16.38
CA ARG A 21 7.28 -16.30 17.53
C ARG A 21 6.69 -17.71 17.58
N SER A 22 5.51 -17.88 16.99
CA SER A 22 4.77 -19.13 16.89
C SER A 22 4.13 -19.28 15.50
N PRO A 23 3.93 -20.50 14.97
CA PRO A 23 3.19 -20.74 13.73
C PRO A 23 1.74 -20.21 13.74
N SER A 24 1.15 -20.02 14.93
CA SER A 24 -0.19 -19.44 15.10
C SER A 24 -0.21 -17.93 14.97
N ASP A 25 0.94 -17.26 15.04
CA ASP A 25 1.01 -15.80 15.01
C ASP A 25 0.56 -15.27 13.65
N ARG A 26 -0.01 -14.06 13.65
CA ARG A 26 -0.48 -13.39 12.44
C ARG A 26 0.04 -11.95 12.44
N LEU A 27 0.51 -11.51 11.28
CA LEU A 27 0.90 -10.13 11.04
C LEU A 27 -0.31 -9.36 10.50
N SER A 28 -0.71 -8.30 11.19
CA SER A 28 -1.69 -7.35 10.65
C SER A 28 -1.03 -6.49 9.57
N LEU A 29 -1.18 -6.88 8.30
CA LEU A 29 -0.58 -6.20 7.14
C LEU A 29 -1.64 -5.36 6.40
N ILE A 30 -1.29 -4.12 6.08
CA ILE A 30 -2.14 -3.17 5.38
C ILE A 30 -1.70 -3.06 3.93
N GLY A 31 -2.59 -3.46 3.02
CA GLY A 31 -2.51 -3.14 1.61
C GLY A 31 -3.14 -1.78 1.34
N TYR A 32 -2.39 -0.86 0.74
CA TYR A 32 -2.86 0.50 0.43
C TYR A 32 -2.78 0.88 -1.05
N GLY A 33 -2.35 -0.06 -1.89
CA GLY A 33 -2.35 0.05 -3.34
C GLY A 33 -3.10 -1.12 -3.97
N SER A 34 -2.49 -1.81 -4.94
CA SER A 34 -3.16 -2.92 -5.65
C SER A 34 -3.68 -4.05 -4.75
N LEU A 35 -3.13 -4.22 -3.53
CA LEU A 35 -3.64 -5.19 -2.55
C LEU A 35 -5.04 -4.88 -2.02
N MET A 36 -5.55 -3.64 -2.16
CA MET A 36 -6.94 -3.32 -1.82
C MET A 36 -7.93 -4.02 -2.76
N ASN A 37 -7.49 -4.38 -3.97
CA ASN A 37 -8.26 -5.22 -4.88
C ASN A 37 -8.03 -6.71 -4.55
N LEU A 38 -9.06 -7.41 -4.06
CA LEU A 38 -8.93 -8.79 -3.60
C LEU A 38 -8.47 -9.77 -4.70
N THR A 39 -8.84 -9.53 -5.96
CA THR A 39 -8.34 -10.33 -7.10
C THR A 39 -6.83 -10.17 -7.29
N SER A 40 -6.32 -8.94 -7.15
CA SER A 40 -4.89 -8.68 -7.15
C SER A 40 -4.19 -9.27 -5.91
N ALA A 41 -4.81 -9.17 -4.73
CA ALA A 41 -4.27 -9.69 -3.48
C ALA A 41 -4.08 -11.22 -3.49
N ARG A 42 -5.03 -11.97 -4.06
CA ARG A 42 -4.96 -13.44 -4.24
C ARG A 42 -3.73 -13.96 -4.99
N ARG A 43 -3.01 -13.08 -5.69
CA ARG A 43 -1.76 -13.44 -6.38
C ARG A 43 -0.58 -13.65 -5.44
N SER A 44 -0.70 -13.21 -4.18
CA SER A 44 0.36 -13.28 -3.17
C SER A 44 -0.12 -13.68 -1.78
N LEU A 45 -1.43 -13.78 -1.56
CA LEU A 45 -2.03 -14.16 -0.28
C LEU A 45 -2.96 -15.36 -0.50
N ASN A 46 -2.92 -16.32 0.42
CA ASN A 46 -3.81 -17.47 0.39
C ASN A 46 -5.27 -17.09 0.76
N GLU A 47 -6.23 -17.97 0.48
CA GLU A 47 -7.66 -17.69 0.72
C GLU A 47 -7.99 -17.45 2.20
N ALA A 48 -7.30 -18.12 3.13
CA ALA A 48 -7.53 -17.89 4.57
C ALA A 48 -7.12 -16.46 4.96
N CYS A 49 -6.01 -15.96 4.44
CA CYS A 49 -5.59 -14.56 4.61
C CYS A 49 -6.58 -13.60 3.94
N ILE A 50 -7.02 -13.88 2.71
CA ILE A 50 -8.00 -13.04 2.00
C ILE A 50 -9.33 -12.95 2.74
N ALA A 51 -9.79 -14.02 3.39
CA ALA A 51 -11.02 -14.02 4.18
C ALA A 51 -10.97 -13.09 5.41
N THR A 52 -9.78 -12.64 5.82
CA THR A 52 -9.61 -11.69 6.94
C THR A 52 -9.55 -10.23 6.50
N ALA A 53 -9.69 -9.96 5.20
CA ALA A 53 -9.65 -8.61 4.64
C ALA A 53 -10.69 -7.71 5.31
N LYS A 54 -10.24 -6.59 5.86
CA LYS A 54 -11.12 -5.56 6.44
C LYS A 54 -10.64 -4.15 6.12
N PRO A 55 -11.54 -3.20 5.82
CA PRO A 55 -11.17 -1.83 5.55
C PRO A 55 -10.69 -1.12 6.83
N VAL A 56 -9.64 -0.32 6.70
CA VAL A 56 -8.99 0.37 7.81
C VAL A 56 -8.54 1.78 7.43
N ILE A 57 -8.26 2.59 8.46
CA ILE A 57 -7.59 3.89 8.38
C ILE A 57 -6.21 3.77 9.02
N VAL A 58 -5.19 4.28 8.34
CA VAL A 58 -3.81 4.37 8.82
C VAL A 58 -3.48 5.82 9.15
N LEU A 59 -2.99 6.07 10.37
CA LEU A 59 -2.73 7.42 10.89
C LEU A 59 -1.23 7.71 10.97
N GLY A 60 -0.85 8.98 10.75
CA GLY A 60 0.54 9.41 10.82
C GLY A 60 1.37 8.99 9.61
N ALA A 61 0.71 8.69 8.49
CA ALA A 61 1.33 8.17 7.29
C ALA A 61 0.67 8.74 6.03
N ARG A 62 1.47 8.85 4.96
CA ARG A 62 1.06 9.43 3.69
C ARG A 62 1.24 8.43 2.56
N ARG A 63 0.19 8.22 1.77
CA ARG A 63 0.22 7.43 0.54
C ARG A 63 0.54 8.32 -0.67
N VAL A 64 1.46 7.91 -1.52
CA VAL A 64 1.99 8.71 -2.64
C VAL A 64 2.35 7.86 -3.86
N TYR A 65 2.09 8.36 -5.06
CA TYR A 65 2.65 7.81 -6.29
C TYR A 65 4.06 8.35 -6.53
N GLU A 66 5.04 7.49 -6.30
CA GLU A 66 6.46 7.79 -6.53
C GLU A 66 7.30 6.53 -6.71
N ARG A 67 6.72 5.34 -6.51
CA ARG A 67 7.46 4.10 -6.70
C ARG A 67 7.48 3.78 -8.19
N VAL A 68 8.67 3.57 -8.75
CA VAL A 68 8.81 3.15 -10.15
C VAL A 68 8.42 1.68 -10.30
N MET A 69 7.43 1.40 -11.15
CA MET A 69 6.95 0.04 -11.40
C MET A 69 8.09 -0.90 -11.82
N SER A 70 8.14 -2.08 -11.23
CA SER A 70 9.14 -3.09 -11.60
C SER A 70 8.86 -3.70 -12.98
N PRO A 71 9.85 -4.29 -13.67
CA PRO A 71 9.61 -5.04 -14.91
C PRO A 71 8.54 -6.14 -14.76
N LYS A 72 8.56 -6.87 -13.64
CA LYS A 72 7.52 -7.87 -13.30
C LYS A 72 6.14 -7.21 -13.18
N GLY A 73 6.06 -6.02 -12.60
CA GLY A 73 4.84 -5.22 -12.53
C GLY A 73 4.32 -4.82 -13.91
N ARG A 74 5.20 -4.38 -14.82
CA ARG A 74 4.83 -4.03 -16.20
C ARG A 74 4.27 -5.22 -16.98
N GLY A 75 4.83 -6.41 -16.80
CA GLY A 75 4.24 -7.64 -17.38
C GLY A 75 2.83 -7.96 -16.90
N VAL A 76 2.40 -7.41 -15.76
CA VAL A 76 1.04 -7.59 -15.20
C VAL A 76 0.11 -6.47 -15.65
N TYR A 77 0.57 -5.22 -15.51
CA TYR A 77 -0.27 -4.04 -15.64
C TYR A 77 -0.17 -3.41 -17.06
N GLY A 78 0.72 -3.90 -17.91
CA GLY A 78 0.93 -3.40 -19.27
C GLY A 78 2.33 -2.84 -19.46
N GLU A 79 2.90 -3.06 -20.64
CA GLU A 79 4.25 -2.58 -21.01
C GLU A 79 4.22 -1.34 -21.92
N LYS A 80 3.08 -1.03 -22.54
CA LYS A 80 2.94 0.03 -23.55
C LYS A 80 2.34 1.31 -22.96
N VAL A 81 3.04 1.91 -22.01
CA VAL A 81 2.71 3.24 -21.48
C VAL A 81 3.92 4.15 -21.61
N ASP A 82 3.70 5.46 -21.54
CA ASP A 82 4.79 6.43 -21.44
C ASP A 82 5.68 6.08 -20.23
N ASP A 83 7.00 6.19 -20.39
CA ASP A 83 7.96 5.97 -19.30
C ASP A 83 7.71 6.92 -18.12
N ALA A 84 7.10 8.09 -18.37
CA ALA A 84 6.66 9.01 -17.33
C ALA A 84 5.47 8.51 -16.50
N GLN A 85 4.75 7.48 -16.96
CA GLN A 85 3.55 6.89 -16.34
C GLN A 85 3.82 5.49 -15.78
N LEU A 86 4.93 5.31 -15.07
CA LEU A 86 5.29 4.05 -14.43
C LEU A 86 5.14 4.11 -12.90
N GLY A 87 4.42 5.10 -12.37
CA GLY A 87 4.22 5.30 -10.94
C GLY A 87 3.29 4.26 -10.34
N VAL A 88 3.72 3.63 -9.25
CA VAL A 88 2.87 2.86 -8.34
C VAL A 88 2.95 3.47 -6.94
N LEU A 89 2.06 2.99 -6.08
CA LEU A 89 1.92 3.54 -4.74
C LEU A 89 3.09 3.14 -3.84
N ASN A 90 3.54 4.12 -3.07
CA ASN A 90 4.37 3.99 -1.88
C ASN A 90 3.61 4.62 -0.70
N ALA A 91 4.13 4.42 0.50
CA ALA A 91 3.67 5.14 1.67
C ALA A 91 4.84 5.48 2.60
N HIS A 92 4.74 6.61 3.29
CA HIS A 92 5.74 7.11 4.23
C HIS A 92 5.13 7.30 5.60
N LEU A 93 5.84 6.90 6.66
CA LEU A 93 5.57 7.42 7.99
C LEU A 93 5.97 8.90 8.04
N THR A 94 5.03 9.77 8.38
CA THR A 94 5.29 11.21 8.54
C THR A 94 5.20 11.64 10.00
N GLY A 95 4.43 10.91 10.82
CA GLY A 95 4.17 11.25 12.22
C GLY A 95 3.19 12.42 12.41
N GLU A 96 2.74 13.03 11.32
CA GLU A 96 1.82 14.16 11.29
C GLU A 96 0.37 13.69 11.44
N ARG A 97 -0.40 14.35 12.32
CA ARG A 97 -1.78 13.95 12.61
C ARG A 97 -2.73 14.13 11.44
N SER A 98 -2.42 15.07 10.55
CA SER A 98 -3.20 15.37 9.35
C SER A 98 -2.91 14.40 8.20
N ASP A 99 -1.82 13.63 8.28
CA ASP A 99 -1.50 12.60 7.31
C ASP A 99 -2.14 11.28 7.73
N TRP A 100 -3.03 10.80 6.87
CA TRP A 100 -3.66 9.50 6.99
C TRP A 100 -3.99 8.97 5.59
N PHE A 101 -4.24 7.68 5.50
CA PHE A 101 -4.83 7.06 4.31
C PHE A 101 -5.70 5.86 4.70
N ASN A 102 -6.66 5.52 3.85
CA ASN A 102 -7.45 4.29 3.98
C ASN A 102 -6.78 3.11 3.26
N GLY A 103 -6.97 1.89 3.75
CA GLY A 103 -6.43 0.67 3.16
C GLY A 103 -7.22 -0.57 3.56
N VAL A 104 -6.75 -1.74 3.13
CA VAL A 104 -7.32 -3.04 3.49
C VAL A 104 -6.30 -3.78 4.33
N MET A 105 -6.69 -4.21 5.53
CA MET A 105 -5.85 -4.98 6.42
C MET A 105 -6.15 -6.47 6.30
N PHE A 106 -5.10 -7.28 6.33
CA PHE A 106 -5.11 -8.74 6.30
C PHE A 106 -4.40 -9.31 7.54
N GLN A 107 -4.77 -10.52 7.95
CA GLN A 107 -4.06 -11.32 8.94
C GLN A 107 -3.15 -12.33 8.23
N VAL A 108 -1.89 -11.94 8.02
CA VAL A 108 -0.92 -12.68 7.21
C VAL A 108 -0.22 -13.75 8.06
N GLY A 109 -0.27 -15.00 7.63
CA GLY A 109 0.46 -16.10 8.25
C GLY A 109 1.88 -16.25 7.72
N ALA A 110 2.72 -17.02 8.41
CA ALA A 110 4.10 -17.28 8.00
C ALA A 110 4.19 -17.87 6.57
N ASP A 111 3.21 -18.70 6.18
CA ASP A 111 3.18 -19.36 4.86
C ASP A 111 2.96 -18.38 3.69
N ASP A 112 2.41 -17.18 3.95
CA ASP A 112 2.19 -16.14 2.93
C ASP A 112 3.46 -15.31 2.65
N ILE A 113 4.42 -15.30 3.58
CA ILE A 113 5.59 -14.43 3.55
C ILE A 113 6.48 -14.64 2.30
N PRO A 114 6.80 -15.88 1.87
CA PRO A 114 7.63 -16.07 0.69
C PRO A 114 7.03 -15.46 -0.58
N ALA A 115 5.72 -15.59 -0.76
CA ALA A 115 5.01 -15.02 -1.90
C ALA A 115 4.96 -13.49 -1.84
N LEU A 116 4.75 -12.93 -0.64
CA LEU A 116 4.81 -11.49 -0.40
C LEU A 116 6.20 -10.91 -0.69
N LEU A 117 7.28 -11.51 -0.18
CA LEU A 117 8.66 -11.05 -0.42
C LEU A 117 9.03 -11.07 -1.92
N SER A 118 8.51 -12.03 -2.68
CA SER A 118 8.69 -12.11 -4.14
C SER A 118 7.92 -11.03 -4.92
N ARG A 119 6.86 -10.49 -4.31
CA ARG A 119 6.05 -9.41 -4.89
C ARG A 119 6.57 -8.04 -4.49
N GLU A 120 6.94 -7.86 -3.24
CA GLU A 120 7.18 -6.57 -2.58
C GLU A 120 8.67 -6.35 -2.28
N SER A 121 9.52 -6.56 -3.28
CA SER A 121 10.97 -6.41 -3.16
C SER A 121 11.36 -4.97 -2.77
N ALA A 122 12.31 -4.84 -1.83
CA ALA A 122 12.87 -3.58 -1.34
C ALA A 122 11.89 -2.69 -0.54
N TYR A 123 10.82 -3.28 0.00
CA TYR A 123 9.93 -2.64 0.95
C TYR A 123 10.23 -3.06 2.39
N ASP A 124 10.42 -2.08 3.26
CA ASP A 124 10.44 -2.26 4.70
C ASP A 124 9.01 -2.44 5.23
N LEU A 125 8.85 -3.09 6.39
CA LEU A 125 7.59 -3.10 7.13
C LEU A 125 7.63 -2.04 8.22
N LEU A 126 6.75 -1.05 8.12
CA LEU A 126 6.64 0.04 9.06
C LEU A 126 5.36 -0.08 9.91
N PRO A 127 5.45 0.09 11.24
CA PRO A 127 4.29 0.08 12.11
C PRO A 127 3.54 1.42 12.06
N ALA A 128 2.22 1.36 12.06
CA ALA A 128 1.37 2.54 12.17
C ALA A 128 0.15 2.31 13.07
N TRP A 129 -0.33 3.40 13.66
CA TRP A 129 -1.64 3.41 14.32
C TRP A 129 -2.72 3.22 13.26
N THR A 130 -3.59 2.26 13.53
CA THR A 130 -4.61 1.80 12.61
C THR A 130 -5.95 1.71 13.32
N MET A 131 -7.01 2.10 12.63
CA MET A 131 -8.39 2.06 13.12
C MET A 131 -9.26 1.32 12.12
N SER A 132 -10.31 0.66 12.59
CA SER A 132 -11.34 0.09 11.72
C SER A 132 -12.07 1.19 10.95
N TRP A 133 -12.39 0.97 9.68
CA TRP A 133 -13.10 1.93 8.84
C TRP A 133 -14.60 2.01 9.21
N ASP A 134 -15.23 0.88 9.50
CA ASP A 134 -16.69 0.77 9.68
C ASP A 134 -17.16 0.93 11.14
N GLU A 135 -16.25 1.01 12.11
CA GLU A 135 -16.62 1.08 13.53
C GLU A 135 -16.94 2.51 13.96
N SER A 136 -18.06 2.68 14.68
CA SER A 136 -18.46 3.99 15.22
C SER A 136 -17.55 4.50 16.34
N SER A 137 -16.83 3.60 17.02
CA SER A 137 -15.87 3.93 18.07
C SER A 137 -14.66 3.00 17.99
N PRO A 138 -13.81 3.15 16.95
CA PRO A 138 -12.70 2.22 16.75
C PRO A 138 -11.64 2.45 17.83
N GLN A 139 -11.16 1.37 18.42
CA GLN A 139 -9.97 1.41 19.27
C GLN A 139 -8.72 1.34 18.37
N PRO A 140 -7.78 2.30 18.47
CA PRO A 140 -6.54 2.24 17.69
C PRO A 140 -5.70 1.02 18.07
N TYR A 141 -5.13 0.36 17.08
CA TYR A 141 -4.17 -0.74 17.25
C TYR A 141 -2.98 -0.56 16.29
N VAL A 142 -1.92 -1.33 16.51
CA VAL A 142 -0.75 -1.30 15.62
C VAL A 142 -0.93 -2.34 14.51
N ALA A 143 -0.74 -1.89 13.27
CA ALA A 143 -0.62 -2.75 12.10
C ALA A 143 0.55 -2.25 11.24
N TYR A 144 0.94 -3.05 10.25
CA TYR A 144 2.12 -2.81 9.43
C TYR A 144 1.73 -2.47 8.00
N PHE A 145 2.50 -1.60 7.37
CA PHE A 145 2.40 -1.34 5.94
C PHE A 145 3.79 -1.36 5.31
N LEU A 146 3.83 -1.64 4.02
CA LEU A 146 5.08 -1.69 3.25
C LEU A 146 5.54 -0.27 2.90
N SER A 147 6.82 0.06 3.07
CA SER A 147 7.37 1.36 2.64
C SER A 147 8.70 1.18 1.92
N CYS A 148 8.81 1.74 0.71
CA CYS A 148 10.06 1.78 -0.03
C CYS A 148 10.78 3.07 0.32
N ARG A 149 11.88 2.97 1.07
CA ARG A 149 12.74 4.12 1.43
C ARG A 149 14.03 4.18 0.63
N GLN A 150 14.35 3.11 -0.08
CA GLN A 150 15.57 2.99 -0.88
C GLN A 150 15.39 3.68 -2.23
N MET A 151 16.32 4.56 -2.60
CA MET A 151 16.30 5.23 -3.91
C MET A 151 16.62 4.26 -5.06
N THR A 152 17.43 3.23 -4.80
CA THR A 152 17.84 2.25 -5.80
C THR A 152 17.90 0.84 -5.22
N PHE A 153 17.70 -0.17 -6.06
CA PHE A 153 17.89 -1.58 -5.71
C PHE A 153 18.26 -2.40 -6.94
N ALA A 154 19.32 -3.20 -6.83
CA ALA A 154 19.89 -3.97 -7.94
C ALA A 154 20.15 -3.10 -9.20
N GLY A 155 20.74 -1.91 -9.00
CA GLY A 155 21.10 -0.99 -10.09
C GLY A 155 19.93 -0.25 -10.75
N ARG A 156 18.70 -0.37 -10.23
CA ARG A 156 17.52 0.31 -10.78
C ARG A 156 16.99 1.38 -9.82
N PRO A 157 16.53 2.53 -10.33
CA PRO A 157 15.82 3.50 -9.51
C PRO A 157 14.50 2.90 -9.01
N LEU A 158 14.19 3.16 -7.75
CA LEU A 158 12.94 2.71 -7.14
C LEU A 158 11.97 3.85 -6.85
N ILE A 159 12.48 5.05 -6.57
CA ILE A 159 11.68 6.22 -6.20
C ILE A 159 11.94 7.33 -7.22
N ASP A 160 10.87 7.89 -7.75
CA ASP A 160 10.84 9.08 -8.58
C ASP A 160 9.60 9.90 -8.19
N SER A 161 9.81 11.07 -7.57
CA SER A 161 8.71 11.93 -7.09
C SER A 161 8.00 12.69 -8.20
N GLN A 162 8.51 12.66 -9.44
CA GLN A 162 7.91 13.31 -10.59
C GLN A 162 7.08 12.35 -11.46
N ILE A 163 7.13 11.06 -11.16
CA ILE A 163 6.44 10.03 -11.93
C ILE A 163 4.91 10.17 -11.81
N LEU A 164 4.21 9.91 -12.90
CA LEU A 164 2.76 9.84 -12.95
C LEU A 164 2.33 8.38 -12.66
N PRO A 165 1.14 8.15 -12.06
CA PRO A 165 0.55 6.83 -11.91
C PRO A 165 0.50 6.08 -13.23
N HIS A 166 0.78 4.79 -13.18
CA HIS A 166 0.46 3.89 -14.28
C HIS A 166 -1.07 3.71 -14.38
N PRO A 167 -1.70 3.99 -15.55
CA PRO A 167 -3.17 4.02 -15.67
C PRO A 167 -3.87 2.74 -15.18
N ARG A 168 -3.50 1.57 -15.72
CA ARG A 168 -4.12 0.30 -15.32
C ARG A 168 -3.87 -0.09 -13.86
N TYR A 169 -2.71 0.25 -13.30
CA TYR A 169 -2.45 0.03 -11.88
C TYR A 169 -3.37 0.91 -11.02
N HIS A 170 -3.53 2.18 -11.42
CA HIS A 170 -4.42 3.12 -10.76
C HIS A 170 -5.87 2.66 -10.81
N GLU A 171 -6.37 2.24 -11.98
CA GLU A 171 -7.72 1.66 -12.16
C GLU A 171 -7.97 0.49 -11.21
N ILE A 172 -6.99 -0.42 -11.06
CA ILE A 172 -7.11 -1.56 -10.14
C ILE A 172 -7.22 -1.10 -8.68
N CYS A 173 -6.48 -0.06 -8.30
CA CYS A 173 -6.57 0.51 -6.96
C CYS A 173 -7.95 1.13 -6.73
N GLU A 174 -8.44 1.94 -7.67
CA GLU A 174 -9.77 2.56 -7.58
C GLU A 174 -10.88 1.51 -7.53
N ALA A 175 -10.84 0.49 -8.40
CA ALA A 175 -11.81 -0.60 -8.39
C ALA A 175 -11.80 -1.38 -7.06
N GLY A 176 -10.64 -1.54 -6.43
CA GLY A 176 -10.54 -2.13 -5.09
C GLY A 176 -11.22 -1.27 -4.02
N CYS A 177 -11.08 0.05 -4.11
CA CYS A 177 -11.73 0.99 -3.20
C CYS A 177 -13.25 1.07 -3.43
N GLU A 178 -13.68 1.17 -4.69
CA GLU A 178 -15.09 1.23 -5.11
C GLU A 178 -15.86 0.00 -4.63
N ALA A 179 -15.23 -1.19 -4.68
CA ALA A 179 -15.83 -2.43 -4.19
C ALA A 179 -16.10 -2.44 -2.68
N ILE A 180 -15.47 -1.54 -1.91
CA ILE A 180 -15.75 -1.34 -0.48
C ILE A 180 -16.89 -0.33 -0.33
N SER A 181 -16.70 0.91 -0.81
CA SER A 181 -17.75 1.94 -0.89
C SER A 181 -17.29 3.16 -1.68
N SER A 182 -18.25 4.00 -2.10
CA SER A 182 -17.97 5.31 -2.70
C SER A 182 -17.16 6.22 -1.77
N ASP A 183 -17.46 6.19 -0.48
CA ASP A 183 -16.77 7.01 0.54
C ASP A 183 -15.32 6.54 0.73
N PHE A 184 -15.08 5.23 0.65
CA PHE A 184 -13.74 4.67 0.70
C PHE A 184 -12.92 5.07 -0.54
N LEU A 185 -13.52 5.06 -1.73
CA LEU A 185 -12.88 5.60 -2.95
C LEU A 185 -12.62 7.11 -2.86
N HIS A 186 -13.59 7.88 -2.37
CA HIS A 186 -13.41 9.31 -2.18
C HIS A 186 -12.25 9.60 -1.22
N ALA A 187 -12.21 8.91 -0.07
CA ALA A 187 -11.08 8.99 0.86
C ALA A 187 -9.75 8.61 0.20
N PHE A 188 -9.74 7.59 -0.67
CA PHE A 188 -8.56 7.22 -1.43
C PHE A 188 -8.04 8.38 -2.27
N ARG A 189 -8.91 9.03 -3.05
CA ARG A 189 -8.54 10.17 -3.92
C ARG A 189 -8.09 11.39 -3.12
N THR A 190 -8.77 11.68 -2.01
CA THR A 190 -8.46 12.83 -1.14
C THR A 190 -7.16 12.65 -0.35
N THR A 191 -6.80 11.42 -0.01
CA THR A 191 -5.61 11.14 0.83
C THR A 191 -4.36 10.75 0.04
N THR A 192 -4.50 10.41 -1.24
CA THR A 192 -3.37 10.01 -2.08
C THR A 192 -2.70 11.22 -2.71
N TRP A 193 -1.37 11.22 -2.72
CA TRP A 193 -0.57 12.24 -3.39
C TRP A 193 -0.04 11.76 -4.72
N VAL A 194 0.08 12.68 -5.67
CA VAL A 194 0.85 12.52 -6.90
C VAL A 194 1.72 13.77 -7.01
N ARG A 195 3.04 13.59 -7.08
CA ARG A 195 3.99 14.71 -7.03
C ARG A 195 3.76 15.58 -5.78
N GLN A 196 3.30 16.81 -5.96
CA GLN A 196 3.07 17.79 -4.89
C GLN A 196 1.60 18.13 -4.67
N SER A 197 0.66 17.44 -5.33
CA SER A 197 -0.78 17.66 -5.17
C SER A 197 -1.50 16.39 -4.70
N ARG A 198 -2.70 16.57 -4.14
CA ARG A 198 -3.60 15.45 -3.92
C ARG A 198 -4.12 14.94 -5.26
N LEU A 199 -4.38 13.64 -5.34
CA LEU A 199 -4.91 13.01 -6.54
C LEU A 199 -6.25 13.63 -6.94
N ILE A 200 -7.09 14.00 -5.97
CA ILE A 200 -8.38 14.67 -6.23
C ILE A 200 -8.24 16.07 -6.86
N ASP A 201 -7.13 16.76 -6.61
CA ASP A 201 -6.85 18.12 -7.12
C ASP A 201 -6.05 18.10 -8.43
N ALA A 202 -5.57 16.93 -8.86
CA ALA A 202 -4.79 16.80 -10.07
C ALA A 202 -5.73 16.85 -11.30
N GLU A 203 -6.03 18.07 -11.77
CA GLU A 203 -6.88 18.36 -12.95
C GLU A 203 -6.48 17.57 -14.21
N GLN A 204 -5.21 17.11 -14.29
CA GLN A 204 -4.63 16.46 -15.46
C GLN A 204 -4.94 14.96 -15.63
N TYR A 205 -5.60 14.27 -14.68
CA TYR A 205 -6.05 12.88 -14.90
C TYR A 205 -7.48 12.74 -15.40
N GLN A 206 -8.26 13.84 -15.43
CA GLN A 206 -9.66 13.79 -15.83
C GLN A 206 -9.87 13.94 -17.34
N LEU A 207 -8.83 14.25 -18.13
CA LEU A 207 -8.99 14.72 -19.51
C LEU A 207 -8.48 13.77 -20.61
N GLU A 208 -7.91 12.61 -20.29
CA GLU A 208 -7.41 11.65 -21.32
C GLU A 208 -8.12 10.29 -21.33
N SER A 209 -9.24 10.15 -20.59
CA SER A 209 -10.07 8.94 -20.57
C SER A 209 -11.44 9.09 -21.26
N ALA A 210 -11.62 10.16 -22.05
CA ALA A 210 -12.84 10.43 -22.84
C ALA A 210 -12.65 10.06 -24.32
#